data_AF-A0A1X9MBW8-F1
#
_entry.id   AF-A0A1X9MBW8-F1
#
_cell.length_a   1.000
_cell.length_b   1.000
_cell.length_c   1.000
_cell.angle_alpha   90.00
_cell.angle_beta   90.00
_cell.angle_gamma   90.00
#
_symmetry.space_group_name_H-M   'P 1'
#
loop_
_entity.id
_entity.type
_entity.pdbx_description
1 polymer ?
#
loop_
_entity_poly.entity_id
_entity_poly.type
_entity_poly.pdbx_seq_one_letter_code
_entity_poly.pdbx_strand_id
1 'polypeptide(L)' 'MNDLEKKVNRKSDWIKENILYRTKFKEILDSENGGFVFYPKPKGQTWSFHASKMAKFLDENFQRIFS' A
#
# COMPACT_ATOMS: atom_id res chain seq x y z
N MET A 1 -4.63 1.00 10.43
CA MET A 1 -5.08 1.74 9.23
C MET A 1 -5.11 3.25 9.46
N ASN A 2 -5.64 3.72 10.60
CA ASN A 2 -5.65 5.15 10.98
C ASN A 2 -4.30 5.88 10.84
N ASP A 3 -3.17 5.27 11.23
CA ASP A 3 -1.87 5.94 11.14
C ASP A 3 -1.40 6.15 9.70
N LEU A 4 -1.76 5.22 8.81
CA LEU A 4 -1.45 5.35 7.38
C LEU A 4 -2.33 6.43 6.74
N GLU A 5 -3.62 6.46 7.10
CA GLU A 5 -4.56 7.47 6.61
C GLU A 5 -4.15 8.88 7.04
N LYS A 6 -3.67 9.05 8.27
CA LYS A 6 -3.12 10.33 8.76
C LYS A 6 -1.85 10.74 8.03
N LYS A 7 -0.94 9.80 7.74
CA LYS A 7 0.31 10.08 7.02
C LYS A 7 0.10 10.44 5.55
N VAL A 8 -0.81 9.73 4.88
CA VAL A 8 -1.12 9.98 3.46
C VAL A 8 -2.17 11.09 3.31
N ASN A 9 -2.83 11.49 4.41
CA ASN A 9 -3.97 12.42 4.45
C ASN A 9 -5.09 12.00 3.48
N ARG A 10 -5.31 10.69 3.33
CA ARG A 10 -6.27 10.10 2.40
C ARG A 10 -6.95 8.91 3.07
N LYS A 11 -8.23 8.68 2.73
CA LYS A 11 -8.98 7.52 3.21
C LYS A 11 -8.34 6.22 2.73
N SER A 12 -8.50 5.16 3.52
CA SER A 12 -8.01 3.82 3.20
C SER A 12 -8.43 3.33 1.81
N ASP A 13 -9.63 3.65 1.35
CA ASP A 13 -10.09 3.23 0.03
C ASP A 13 -9.32 3.91 -1.10
N TRP A 14 -9.00 5.20 -0.96
CA TRP A 14 -8.16 5.91 -1.91
C TRP A 14 -6.74 5.31 -1.94
N ILE A 15 -6.18 4.98 -0.77
CA ILE A 15 -4.86 4.35 -0.66
C ILE A 15 -4.87 2.98 -1.35
N LYS A 16 -5.93 2.20 -1.17
CA LYS A 16 -6.08 0.91 -1.85
C LYS A 16 -6.06 1.11 -3.36
N GLU A 17 -6.88 2.00 -3.89
CA GLU A 17 -7.02 2.17 -5.34
C GLU A 17 -5.78 2.79 -6.00
N ASN A 18 -5.19 3.82 -5.38
CA ASN A 18 -4.14 4.63 -6.01
C ASN A 18 -2.73 4.13 -5.70
N ILE A 19 -2.55 3.36 -4.62
CA ILE A 19 -1.25 2.88 -4.18
C ILE A 19 -1.21 1.35 -4.23
N LEU A 20 -2.15 0.64 -3.59
CA LEU A 20 -2.08 -0.82 -3.45
C LEU A 20 -2.53 -1.59 -4.71
N TYR A 21 -3.53 -1.08 -5.44
CA TYR A 21 -4.08 -1.72 -6.63
C TYR A 21 -3.56 -1.16 -7.94
N ARG A 22 -2.71 -0.12 -7.90
CA ARG A 22 -2.06 0.39 -9.09
C ARG A 22 -1.09 -0.68 -9.60
N THR A 23 -1.28 -1.14 -10.84
CA THR A 23 -0.57 -2.30 -11.41
C THR A 23 0.95 -2.24 -11.21
N LYS A 24 1.54 -1.05 -11.43
CA LYS A 24 2.99 -0.80 -11.27
C LYS A 24 3.49 -0.98 -9.83
N PHE A 25 2.67 -0.66 -8.84
CA PHE A 25 3.04 -0.74 -7.44
C PHE A 25 2.69 -2.10 -6.86
N LYS A 26 1.55 -2.67 -7.26
CA LYS A 26 1.13 -4.00 -6.84
C LYS A 26 2.24 -5.04 -7.07
N GLU A 27 2.88 -5.04 -8.23
CA GLU A 27 3.97 -5.99 -8.53
C GLU A 27 5.14 -5.90 -7.54
N ILE A 28 5.47 -4.71 -7.06
CA ILE A 28 6.57 -4.43 -6.13
C ILE A 28 6.15 -4.68 -4.68
N LEU A 29 4.89 -4.35 -4.36
CA LEU A 29 4.34 -4.40 -3.01
C LEU A 29 3.91 -5.81 -2.63
N ASP A 30 3.43 -6.62 -3.57
CA ASP A 30 2.87 -7.95 -3.31
C ASP A 30 3.88 -8.91 -2.71
N SER A 31 3.56 -9.43 -1.52
CA SER A 31 4.34 -10.44 -0.83
C SER A 31 4.57 -11.70 -1.67
N GLU A 32 3.65 -12.05 -2.59
CA GLU A 32 3.83 -13.18 -3.50
C GLU A 32 4.98 -12.95 -4.50
N ASN A 33 5.28 -11.68 -4.79
CA ASN A 33 6.39 -11.28 -5.67
C ASN A 33 7.65 -10.88 -4.88
N GLY A 34 7.70 -11.13 -3.56
CA GLY A 34 8.80 -10.73 -2.68
C GLY A 34 8.66 -9.33 -2.07
N GLY A 35 7.50 -8.70 -2.23
CA GLY A 35 7.14 -7.43 -1.61
C GLY A 35 6.83 -7.56 -0.11
N PHE A 36 6.20 -6.53 0.44
CA PHE A 36 5.95 -6.41 1.89
C PHE A 36 4.48 -6.14 2.25
N VAL A 37 3.58 -6.29 1.28
CA VAL A 37 2.13 -6.15 1.40
C VAL A 37 1.48 -7.50 1.13
N PHE A 38 0.71 -7.97 2.09
CA PHE A 38 -0.13 -9.14 1.98
C PHE A 38 -1.51 -8.77 1.41
N TYR A 39 -1.83 -9.33 0.24
CA TYR A 39 -3.12 -9.18 -0.42
C TYR A 39 -4.03 -10.37 -0.08
N PRO A 40 -5.08 -10.18 0.71
CA PRO A 40 -5.99 -11.27 1.08
C PRO A 40 -6.80 -11.72 -0.15
N LYS A 41 -6.72 -13.01 -0.48
CA LYS A 41 -7.51 -13.64 -1.56
C LYS A 41 -8.93 -14.07 -1.11
N PRO A 42 -9.12 -14.62 0.12
CA PRO A 42 -10.45 -14.99 0.60
C PRO A 42 -11.22 -13.79 1.14
N LYS A 43 -12.55 -13.79 0.97
CA LYS A 43 -13.45 -12.83 1.64
C LYS A 43 -13.35 -13.03 3.16
N GLY A 44 -12.82 -12.03 3.87
CA GLY A 44 -12.77 -11.99 5.33
C GLY A 44 -11.39 -11.77 5.94
N GLN A 45 -10.32 -11.88 5.16
CA GLN A 45 -8.97 -11.53 5.63
C GLN A 45 -8.67 -10.06 5.43
N THR A 46 -8.00 -9.46 6.41
CA THR A 46 -7.53 -8.08 6.34
C THR A 46 -6.18 -8.02 5.64
N TRP A 47 -5.98 -6.97 4.84
CA TRP A 47 -4.68 -6.64 4.28
C TRP A 47 -3.70 -6.37 5.43
N SER A 48 -2.43 -6.71 5.21
CA SER A 48 -1.36 -6.49 6.19
C SER A 48 -0.10 -6.06 5.46
N PHE A 49 0.71 -5.19 6.08
CA PHE A 49 1.98 -4.80 5.50
C PHE A 49 3.02 -4.48 6.56
N HIS A 50 4.28 -4.53 6.18
CA HIS A 50 5.37 -4.07 7.04
C HIS A 50 5.40 -2.54 7.10
N ALA A 51 5.05 -1.95 8.25
CA ALA A 51 4.90 -0.51 8.41
C ALA A 51 6.14 0.30 7.99
N SER A 52 7.35 -0.11 8.42
CA SER A 52 8.59 0.59 8.07
C SER A 52 8.91 0.56 6.57
N LYS A 53 8.65 -0.56 5.89
CA LYS A 53 8.87 -0.69 4.45
C LYS A 53 7.84 0.15 3.67
N MET A 54 6.59 0.16 4.14
CA MET A 54 5.54 0.99 3.54
C MET A 54 5.84 2.48 3.68
N ALA A 55 6.32 2.93 4.84
CA ALA A 55 6.72 4.33 5.02
C ALA A 55 7.82 4.72 4.02
N LYS A 56 8.89 3.93 3.93
CA LYS A 56 9.98 4.17 2.98
C LYS A 56 9.49 4.19 1.53
N PHE A 57 8.62 3.25 1.15
CA PHE A 57 8.05 3.21 -0.20
C PHE A 57 7.22 4.45 -0.54
N LEU A 58 6.41 4.92 0.42
CA LEU A 58 5.62 6.14 0.27
C LEU A 58 6.50 7.37 0.10
N ASP A 59 7.59 7.47 0.86
CA ASP A 59 8.55 8.57 0.75
C ASP A 59 9.25 8.56 -0.62
N GLU A 60 9.73 7.40 -1.07
CA GLU A 60 10.43 7.24 -2.35
C GLU A 60 9.51 7.45 -3.58
N ASN A 61 8.23 7.10 -3.46
CA ASN A 61 7.26 7.21 -4.55
C ASN A 61 6.30 8.40 -4.37
N PHE A 62 6.55 9.30 -3.42
CA PHE A 62 5.65 10.42 -3.12
C PHE A 62 5.30 11.22 -4.37
N GLN A 63 6.30 11.64 -5.15
CA GLN A 63 6.07 12.35 -6.41
C GLN A 63 5.25 11.53 -7.42
N ARG A 64 5.41 10.21 -7.48
CA ARG A 64 4.66 9.35 -8.43
C ARG A 64 3.23 9.06 -7.99
N ILE A 65 2.95 9.21 -6.70
CA ILE A 65 1.63 9.06 -6.09
C ILE A 65 0.83 10.36 -6.20
N PHE A 66 1.50 11.52 -6.13
CA PHE A 66 0.87 12.85 -6.10
C PHE A 66 1.11 13.73 -7.34
N SER A 67 1.78 13.21 -8.38
CA SER A 67 1.87 13.83 -9.71
C SER A 67 0.75 13.35 -10.62
#